data_AF-A0A7J9EBU7-F1
#
_entry.id   AF-A0A7J9EBU7-F1
#
_cell.length_a   1.000
_cell.length_b   1.000
_cell.length_c   1.000
_cell.angle_alpha   90.00
_cell.angle_beta   90.00
_cell.angle_gamma   90.00
#
_symmetry.space_group_name_H-M   'P 1'
#
loop_
_entity.id
_entity.type
_entity.pdbx_description
1 polymer ?
#
loop_
_entity_poly.entity_id
_entity_poly.type
_entity_poly.pdbx_seq_one_letter_code
_entity_poly.pdbx_strand_id
1 'polypeptide(L)' 'MTNLEDLLGGQAALARQFAITNLMNSQQKTDTPVKEHMLKLMGFLRKRRAIGLN' A
#
# COMPACT_ATOMS: atom_id res chain seq x y z
N MET A 1 1.71 16.26 24.27
CA MET A 1 2.85 16.48 23.37
C MET A 1 3.03 15.18 22.61
N THR A 2 2.73 15.13 21.32
CA THR A 2 2.97 13.94 20.50
C THR A 2 4.47 13.84 20.23
N ASN A 3 5.08 12.70 20.55
CA ASN A 3 6.51 12.49 20.31
C ASN A 3 6.74 12.08 18.84
N LEU A 4 8.00 12.12 18.39
CA LEU A 4 8.36 11.80 17.01
C LEU A 4 8.02 10.35 16.65
N GLU A 5 8.12 9.44 17.61
CA GLU A 5 7.83 8.01 17.44
C GLU A 5 6.34 7.76 17.14
N ASP A 6 5.44 8.41 17.88
CA ASP A 6 3.99 8.38 17.67
C ASP A 6 3.62 8.94 16.28
N LEU A 7 4.28 10.01 15.85
CA LEU A 7 4.06 10.60 14.53
C LEU A 7 4.51 9.65 13.40
N LEU A 8 5.68 9.04 13.53
CA LEU A 8 6.21 8.08 12.57
C LEU A 8 5.37 6.79 12.53
N GLY A 9 4.93 6.31 13.70
CA GLY A 9 4.02 5.17 13.82
C GLY A 9 2.66 5.45 13.18
N GLY A 10 2.09 6.64 13.40
CA GLY A 10 0.85 7.08 12.77
C GLY A 10 0.96 7.17 11.25
N GLN A 11 2.06 7.73 10.72
CA GLN A 11 2.34 7.75 9.29
C GLN A 11 2.47 6.35 8.69
N ALA A 12 3.13 5.43 9.40
CA ALA A 12 3.23 4.04 8.98
C ALA A 12 1.86 3.36 8.93
N ALA A 13 0.99 3.59 9.92
CA ALA A 13 -0.37 3.08 9.95
C ALA A 13 -1.23 3.62 8.79
N LEU A 14 -1.16 4.92 8.53
CA LEU A 14 -1.86 5.55 7.41
C LEU A 14 -1.37 5.03 6.05
N ALA A 15 -0.07 4.88 5.87
CA ALA A 15 0.51 4.31 4.66
C ALA A 15 0.06 2.86 4.41
N ARG A 16 -0.06 2.06 5.48
CA ARG A 16 -0.60 0.69 5.42
C ARG A 16 -2.06 0.70 4.98
N GLN A 17 -2.89 1.51 5.62
CA GLN A 17 -4.31 1.61 5.30
C GLN A 17 -4.52 2.06 3.86
N PHE A 18 -3.78 3.09 3.41
CA PHE A 18 -3.83 3.57 2.03
C PHE A 18 -3.44 2.49 1.02
N ALA A 19 -2.41 1.68 1.29
CA ALA A 19 -2.01 0.58 0.41
C ALA A 19 -3.09 -0.50 0.31
N ILE A 20 -3.73 -0.87 1.43
CA ILE A 20 -4.82 -1.85 1.47
C ILE A 20 -6.04 -1.31 0.70
N THR A 21 -6.44 -0.07 0.95
CA THR A 21 -7.57 0.56 0.25
C THR A 21 -7.34 0.61 -1.25
N ASN A 22 -6.15 1.00 -1.71
CA ASN A 22 -5.84 1.00 -3.14
C ASN A 22 -5.80 -0.41 -3.74
N LEU A 23 -5.33 -1.40 -3.00
CA LEU A 23 -5.33 -2.79 -3.43
C LEU A 23 -6.77 -3.30 -3.63
N MET A 24 -7.64 -3.11 -2.64
CA MET A 24 -9.04 -3.56 -2.67
C MET A 24 -9.85 -2.87 -3.77
N ASN A 25 -9.54 -1.60 -4.05
CA ASN A 25 -10.21 -0.84 -5.11
C ASN A 25 -9.57 -1.00 -6.50
N SER A 26 -8.47 -1.76 -6.62
CA SER A 26 -7.78 -1.93 -7.89
C SER A 26 -8.49 -2.98 -8.74
N GLN A 27 -9.26 -2.52 -9.73
CA GLN A 27 -9.89 -3.38 -10.73
C GLN A 27 -9.06 -3.41 -12.02
N GLN A 28 -9.04 -4.57 -12.69
CA GLN A 28 -8.44 -4.69 -14.01
C GLN A 28 -9.34 -4.02 -15.04
N LYS A 29 -8.78 -3.13 -15.87
CA LYS A 29 -9.51 -2.57 -17.01
C LYS A 29 -9.42 -3.52 -18.20
N THR A 30 -10.48 -3.61 -18.97
CA THR A 30 -10.60 -4.50 -20.14
C THR A 30 -9.47 -4.30 -21.15
N ASP A 31 -9.00 -3.06 -21.31
CA ASP A 31 -7.98 -2.71 -22.32
C ASP A 31 -6.55 -2.66 -21.76
N THR A 32 -6.36 -2.98 -20.48
CA THR A 32 -5.02 -3.00 -19.86
C THR A 32 -4.46 -4.42 -19.81
N PRO A 33 -3.19 -4.63 -20.24
CA PRO A 33 -2.54 -5.92 -20.11
C PRO A 33 -2.55 -6.42 -18.66
N VAL A 34 -2.85 -7.71 -18.47
CA VAL A 34 -2.82 -8.37 -17.14
C VAL A 34 -1.50 -8.12 -16.43
N LYS A 35 -0.38 -8.17 -17.16
CA LYS A 35 0.97 -7.94 -16.62
C LYS A 35 1.11 -6.56 -15.95
N GLU A 36 0.55 -5.52 -16.56
CA GLU A 36 0.61 -4.16 -16.00
C GLU A 36 -0.24 -4.04 -14.74
N HIS A 37 -1.43 -4.65 -14.76
CA HIS A 37 -2.29 -4.71 -13.59
C HIS A 37 -1.60 -5.46 -12.43
N MET A 38 -0.99 -6.61 -12.70
CA MET A 38 -0.22 -7.37 -11.72
C MET A 38 0.96 -6.58 -11.15
N LEU A 39 1.68 -5.83 -11.98
CA LEU A 39 2.79 -4.99 -11.52
C LEU A 39 2.29 -3.89 -10.56
N LYS A 40 1.13 -3.30 -10.83
CA LYS A 40 0.47 -2.33 -9.94
C LYS A 40 0.07 -2.96 -8.60
N LEU A 41 -0.57 -4.13 -8.59
CA LEU A 41 -0.91 -4.84 -7.35
C LEU A 41 0.34 -5.18 -6.52
N MET A 42 1.40 -5.63 -7.19
CA MET A 42 2.68 -5.94 -6.55
C MET A 42 3.33 -4.70 -5.92
N GLY A 43 3.14 -3.52 -6.50
CA GLY A 43 3.55 -2.24 -5.92
C GLY A 43 2.86 -1.94 -4.58
N PHE A 44 1.54 -2.18 -4.48
CA PHE A 44 0.81 -2.01 -3.22
C PHE A 44 1.25 -3.00 -2.14
N LEU A 45 1.50 -4.26 -2.53
CA LEU A 45 1.96 -5.31 -1.62
C LEU A 45 3.41 -5.09 -1.14
N ARG A 46 4.29 -4.59 -2.01
CA ARG A 46 5.68 -4.25 -1.64
C ARG A 46 5.73 -3.09 -0.66
N LYS A 47 4.86 -2.08 -0.83
CA LYS A 47 4.72 -1.00 0.16
C LYS A 47 4.46 -1.59 1.55
N ARG A 48 3.64 -2.63 1.67
CA ARG A 48 3.37 -3.34 2.94
C ARG A 48 4.62 -3.95 3.60
N ARG A 49 5.61 -4.40 2.83
CA ARG A 49 6.85 -5.04 3.32
C ARG A 49 7.90 -4.02 3.79
N ALA A 50 7.98 -2.86 3.15
CA ALA A 50 8.91 -1.80 3.54
C ALA A 50 8.59 -1.16 4.90
N ILE A 51 7.35 -1.32 5.37
CA ILE A 51 6.86 -0.77 6.65
C ILE A 51 7.02 -1.77 7.82
N GLY A 52 7.80 -2.83 7.67
CA GLY A 52 8.08 -3.81 8.73
C GLY A 52 6.84 -4.60 9.15
N LEU A 53 6.53 -5.67 8.42
CA LEU A 53 5.55 -6.68 8.82
C LEU A 53 6.16 -8.07 8.62
N ASN A 54 6.50 -8.72 9.73
CA ASN A 54 6.22 -10.14 9.93
C ASN A 54 4.80 -10.25 10.48
#